data_AF-A0A066ZTP5-F1
#
_entry.id   AF-A0A066ZTP5-F1
#
_cell.length_a   1.000
_cell.length_b   1.000
_cell.length_c   1.000
_cell.angle_alpha   90.00
_cell.angle_beta   90.00
_cell.angle_gamma   90.00
#
_symmetry.space_group_name_H-M   'P 1'
#
loop_
_entity.id
_entity.type
_entity.pdbx_description
1 polymer ?
#
loop_
_entity_poly.entity_id
_entity_poly.type
_entity_poly.pdbx_seq_one_letter_code
_entity_poly.pdbx_strand_id
1 'polypeptide(L)'
;MPYKVTSLQDGYCYTAVVPRRLLAHTIIKYLVKKDLRLADFTHIVQESHLNPLMIVDEAQFNELLESNPGVDLIYNTIRLKDNSLIHYHTNWTVPQNNWQLMTEQLNAHDIHVETIPTKDLPSSIKTKTKLED
;
A
#
# COMPACT_ATOMS: atom_id res chain seq x y z
N MET A 1 -2.54 -13.83 10.10
CA MET A 1 -2.19 -14.45 8.82
C MET A 1 -1.38 -13.43 8.03
N PRO A 2 -0.22 -13.81 7.48
CA PRO A 2 0.58 -12.94 6.65
C PRO A 2 -0.02 -12.81 5.24
N TYR A 3 0.45 -11.82 4.50
CA TYR A 3 0.06 -11.52 3.13
C TYR A 3 1.24 -11.71 2.20
N LYS A 4 1.01 -12.23 1.00
CA LYS A 4 1.97 -12.18 -0.09
C LYS A 4 1.55 -11.09 -1.07
N VAL A 5 2.46 -10.15 -1.28
CA VAL A 5 2.33 -9.06 -2.24
C VAL A 5 3.33 -9.30 -3.36
N THR A 6 2.83 -9.47 -4.57
CA THR A 6 3.64 -9.67 -5.78
C THR A 6 3.51 -8.43 -6.66
N SER A 7 4.62 -7.89 -7.17
CA SER A 7 4.63 -6.81 -8.16
C SER A 7 5.45 -7.22 -9.36
N LEU A 8 4.88 -7.09 -10.55
CA LEU A 8 5.59 -7.27 -11.82
C LEU A 8 6.04 -5.90 -12.33
N GLN A 9 7.34 -5.68 -12.46
CA GLN A 9 7.87 -4.42 -13.00
C GLN A 9 9.30 -4.60 -13.51
N ASP A 10 9.64 -3.86 -14.57
CA ASP A 10 10.99 -3.79 -15.14
C ASP A 10 11.58 -5.16 -15.52
N GLY A 11 10.75 -6.12 -15.97
CA GLY A 11 11.18 -7.48 -16.31
C GLY A 11 11.46 -8.39 -15.10
N TYR A 12 11.02 -8.00 -13.90
CA TYR A 12 11.19 -8.77 -12.67
C TYR A 12 9.86 -8.99 -11.94
N CYS A 13 9.77 -10.13 -11.26
CA CYS A 13 8.75 -10.43 -10.27
C CYS A 13 9.32 -10.18 -8.87
N TYR A 14 8.74 -9.21 -8.16
CA TYR A 14 9.07 -8.89 -6.77
C TYR A 14 8.01 -9.47 -5.86
N THR A 15 8.35 -10.44 -5.03
CA THR A 15 7.43 -11.03 -4.05
C THR A 15 7.84 -10.62 -2.65
N ALA A 16 6.88 -10.19 -1.84
CA ALA A 16 7.06 -9.90 -0.43
C ALA A 16 5.99 -10.63 0.39
N VAL A 17 6.42 -11.54 1.27
CA VAL A 17 5.55 -12.12 2.29
C VAL A 17 5.71 -11.30 3.57
N VAL A 18 4.63 -10.69 4.03
CA VAL A 18 4.66 -9.68 5.09
C VAL A 18 3.58 -9.93 6.15
N PRO A 19 3.85 -9.64 7.44
CA PRO A 19 2.80 -9.59 8.45
C PRO A 19 1.82 -8.46 8.13
N ARG A 20 0.59 -8.56 8.66
CA ARG A 20 -0.50 -7.59 8.42
C ARG A 20 -0.06 -6.13 8.62
N ARG A 21 0.71 -5.85 9.68
CA ARG A 21 1.21 -4.51 10.02
C ARG A 21 2.12 -3.86 8.97
N LEU A 22 2.66 -4.64 8.04
CA LEU A 22 3.54 -4.16 6.96
C LEU A 22 2.86 -4.18 5.58
N LEU A 23 1.59 -4.60 5.51
CA LEU A 23 0.86 -4.74 4.26
C LEU A 23 0.74 -3.41 3.51
N ALA A 24 0.17 -2.40 4.18
CA ALA A 24 -0.03 -1.06 3.62
C ALA A 24 1.29 -0.49 3.08
N HIS A 25 2.34 -0.48 3.92
CA HIS A 25 3.66 0.00 3.53
C HIS A 25 4.23 -0.72 2.29
N THR A 26 4.01 -2.03 2.19
CA THR A 26 4.52 -2.84 1.07
C THR A 26 3.78 -2.51 -0.23
N ILE A 27 2.45 -2.40 -0.19
CA ILE A 27 1.63 -2.02 -1.33
C ILE A 27 2.01 -0.61 -1.81
N ILE A 28 2.06 0.36 -0.89
CA ILE A 28 2.46 1.74 -1.21
C ILE A 28 3.84 1.77 -1.86
N LYS A 29 4.83 1.05 -1.32
CA LYS A 29 6.16 0.99 -1.92
C LYS A 29 6.18 0.44 -3.35
N TYR A 30 5.35 -0.55 -3.66
CA TYR A 30 5.28 -1.10 -5.01
C TYR A 30 4.57 -0.15 -5.97
N LEU A 31 3.51 0.53 -5.52
CA LEU A 31 2.85 1.59 -6.29
C LEU A 31 3.80 2.75 -6.60
N VAL A 32 4.58 3.23 -5.62
CA VAL A 32 5.58 4.30 -5.84
C VAL A 32 6.64 3.88 -6.85
N LYS A 33 7.09 2.62 -6.82
CA LYS A 33 8.06 2.11 -7.80
C LYS A 33 7.51 2.10 -9.23
N LYS A 34 6.19 1.99 -9.39
CA LYS A 34 5.48 2.09 -10.67
C LYS A 34 5.20 3.53 -11.09
N ASP A 35 5.78 4.51 -10.39
CA ASP A 35 5.70 5.94 -10.72
C ASP A 35 4.30 6.56 -10.57
N LEU A 36 3.48 5.99 -9.68
CA LEU A 36 2.18 6.57 -9.36
C LEU A 36 2.35 7.94 -8.66
N ARG A 37 1.46 8.85 -9.02
CA ARG A 37 1.32 10.20 -8.45
C ARG A 37 0.21 10.21 -7.43
N LEU A 38 0.11 11.30 -6.65
CA LEU A 38 -0.94 11.50 -5.65
C LEU A 38 -2.34 11.21 -6.21
N ALA A 39 -2.66 11.70 -7.42
CA ALA A 39 -3.94 11.47 -8.06
C ALA A 39 -4.28 9.97 -8.26
N ASP A 40 -3.28 9.15 -8.59
CA ASP A 40 -3.46 7.70 -8.75
C ASP A 40 -3.76 7.04 -7.39
N PHE A 41 -3.07 7.45 -6.32
CA PHE A 41 -3.36 6.97 -4.97
C PHE A 41 -4.77 7.37 -4.51
N THR A 42 -5.16 8.62 -4.75
CA THR A 42 -6.52 9.10 -4.45
C THR A 42 -7.56 8.31 -5.23
N HIS A 43 -7.32 8.03 -6.51
CA HIS A 43 -8.20 7.22 -7.34
C HIS A 43 -8.34 5.80 -6.80
N ILE A 44 -7.23 5.12 -6.46
CA ILE A 44 -7.27 3.79 -5.84
C ILE A 44 -8.10 3.81 -4.56
N VAL A 45 -7.90 4.79 -3.67
CA VAL A 45 -8.66 4.92 -2.42
C VAL A 45 -10.15 5.07 -2.69
N GLN A 46 -10.52 5.90 -3.67
CA GLN A 46 -11.91 6.16 -4.06
C GLN A 46 -12.57 4.91 -4.66
N GLU A 47 -11.98 4.29 -5.68
CA GLU A 47 -12.55 3.12 -6.37
C GLU A 47 -12.58 1.87 -5.47
N SER A 48 -11.64 1.78 -4.53
CA SER A 48 -11.62 0.72 -3.52
C SER A 48 -12.62 0.95 -2.38
N HIS A 49 -13.35 2.08 -2.40
CA HIS A 49 -14.24 2.53 -1.34
C HIS A 49 -13.55 2.53 0.04
N LEU A 50 -12.26 2.86 0.07
CA LEU A 50 -11.53 2.98 1.33
C LEU A 50 -11.92 4.27 2.04
N ASN A 51 -11.67 4.32 3.34
CA ASN A 51 -11.74 5.60 4.06
C ASN A 51 -10.76 6.57 3.36
N PRO A 52 -11.20 7.77 2.92
CA PRO A 52 -10.35 8.76 2.27
C PRO A 52 -9.11 9.13 3.09
N LEU A 53 -9.16 8.97 4.42
CA LEU A 53 -8.04 9.21 5.32
C LEU A 53 -6.95 8.12 5.23
N MET A 54 -7.16 7.02 4.51
CA MET A 54 -6.13 5.97 4.39
C MET A 54 -4.87 6.45 3.68
N ILE A 55 -5.00 7.39 2.74
CA ILE A 55 -3.89 8.06 2.06
C ILE A 55 -4.29 9.52 1.84
N VAL A 56 -3.48 10.43 2.34
CA VAL A 56 -3.70 11.88 2.27
C VAL A 56 -2.43 12.58 1.81
N ASP A 57 -2.59 13.79 1.29
CA ASP A 57 -1.45 14.67 1.00
C ASP A 57 -0.91 15.35 2.27
N GLU A 58 0.19 16.09 2.12
CA GLU A 58 0.85 16.78 3.23
C GLU A 58 -0.03 17.86 3.87
N ALA A 59 -0.82 18.60 3.09
CA ALA A 59 -1.68 19.65 3.62
C ALA A 59 -2.80 19.07 4.48
N GLN A 60 -3.48 18.04 3.97
CA GLN A 60 -4.51 17.30 4.69
C GLN A 60 -3.95 16.62 5.95
N PHE A 61 -2.73 16.07 5.88
CA PHE A 61 -2.10 15.47 7.05
C PHE A 61 -1.84 16.49 8.17
N ASN A 62 -1.38 17.70 7.82
CA ASN A 62 -1.15 18.76 8.79
C ASN A 62 -2.45 19.20 9.48
N GLU A 63 -3.55 19.35 8.73
CA GLU A 63 -4.87 19.66 9.29
C GLU A 63 -5.36 18.56 10.26
N LEU A 64 -5.15 17.28 9.89
CA LEU A 64 -5.47 16.14 10.74
C LEU A 64 -4.66 16.15 12.04
N LEU A 65 -3.37 16.49 11.95
CA LEU A 65 -2.45 16.52 13.08
C LEU A 65 -2.79 17.63 14.07
N GLU A 66 -3.17 18.81 13.57
CA GLU A 66 -3.66 19.91 14.41
C GLU A 66 -4.93 19.53 15.16
N SER A 67 -5.85 18.82 14.49
CA SER A 67 -7.12 18.41 15.07
C SER A 67 -7.01 17.21 16.00
N ASN A 68 -6.01 16.33 15.78
CA ASN A 68 -5.82 15.08 16.52
C ASN A 68 -4.33 14.86 16.80
N PRO A 69 -3.77 15.52 17.84
CA PRO A 69 -2.41 15.28 18.27
C PRO A 69 -2.21 13.79 18.60
N GLY A 70 -1.31 13.11 17.88
CA GLY A 70 -1.07 11.66 17.97
C GLY A 70 -1.44 10.86 16.71
N VAL A 71 -2.06 11.49 15.71
CA VAL A 71 -2.31 10.84 14.40
C VAL A 71 -1.00 10.48 13.68
N ASP A 72 0.09 11.18 13.96
CA ASP A 72 1.43 10.90 13.47
C ASP A 72 1.97 9.52 13.88
N LEU A 73 1.49 8.96 15.00
CA LEU A 73 1.89 7.63 15.48
C LEU A 73 1.35 6.49 14.62
N ILE A 74 0.27 6.75 13.85
CA ILE A 74 -0.42 5.73 13.06
C ILE A 74 -0.33 5.96 11.56
N TYR A 75 0.28 7.07 11.12
CA TYR A 75 0.61 7.33 9.72
C TYR A 75 2.10 7.11 9.46
N ASN A 76 2.41 6.80 8.21
CA ASN A 76 3.77 6.79 7.71
C ASN A 76 3.81 7.59 6.42
N THR A 77 5.00 8.02 6.00
CA THR A 77 5.18 8.94 4.89
C THR A 77 6.07 8.31 3.83
N ILE A 78 5.81 8.63 2.57
CA ILE A 78 6.72 8.31 1.47
C ILE A 78 6.76 9.48 0.48
N ARG A 79 7.94 9.68 -0.11
CA ARG A 79 8.14 10.66 -1.18
C ARG A 79 7.93 10.01 -2.54
N LEU A 80 7.12 10.65 -3.39
CA LEU A 80 6.89 10.25 -4.78
C LEU A 80 8.01 10.77 -5.68
N LYS A 81 8.08 10.32 -6.94
CA LYS A 81 9.14 10.75 -7.87
C LYS A 81 9.09 12.22 -8.23
N ASP A 82 7.91 12.84 -8.18
CA ASP A 82 7.70 14.28 -8.39
C ASP A 82 8.02 15.12 -7.14
N ASN A 83 8.65 14.52 -6.12
CA ASN A 83 8.97 15.10 -4.81
C ASN A 83 7.77 15.42 -3.91
N SER A 84 6.53 15.11 -4.32
CA SER A 84 5.39 15.22 -3.43
C SER A 84 5.49 14.19 -2.28
N LEU A 85 4.91 14.54 -1.13
CA LEU A 85 4.79 13.66 0.02
C LEU A 85 3.36 13.16 0.12
N ILE A 86 3.22 11.86 0.37
CA ILE A 86 1.95 11.26 0.78
C ILE A 86 2.09 10.66 2.17
N HIS A 87 1.03 10.77 2.95
CA HIS A 87 0.90 10.18 4.27
C HIS A 87 -0.16 9.08 4.18
N TYR A 88 0.15 7.90 4.68
CA TYR A 88 -0.79 6.78 4.65
C TYR A 88 -0.88 6.11 6.01
N HIS A 89 -2.10 5.67 6.34
CA HIS A 89 -2.37 4.96 7.57
C HIS A 89 -1.63 3.62 7.57
N THR A 90 -0.95 3.28 8.67
CA THR A 90 -0.15 2.05 8.77
C THR A 90 -1.01 0.80 8.96
N ASN A 91 -2.22 0.96 9.50
CA ASN A 91 -3.16 -0.13 9.73
C ASN A 91 -4.34 -0.05 8.76
N TRP A 92 -4.24 -0.71 7.62
CA TRP A 92 -5.34 -0.79 6.66
C TRP A 92 -6.36 -1.84 7.12
N THR A 93 -7.42 -1.38 7.77
CA THR A 93 -8.62 -2.18 8.03
C THR A 93 -9.61 -1.96 6.91
N VAL A 94 -9.60 -2.88 5.95
CA VAL A 94 -10.49 -2.85 4.78
C VAL A 94 -11.61 -3.88 5.00
N PRO A 95 -12.90 -3.49 4.96
CA PRO A 95 -14.01 -4.43 4.94
C PRO A 95 -13.85 -5.44 3.80
N GLN A 96 -14.33 -6.69 3.98
CA GLN A 96 -14.12 -7.76 3.00
C GLN A 96 -14.57 -7.39 1.58
N ASN A 97 -15.72 -6.72 1.43
CA ASN A 97 -16.24 -6.29 0.13
C ASN A 97 -15.32 -5.26 -0.55
N ASN A 98 -14.76 -4.34 0.24
CA ASN A 98 -13.86 -3.30 -0.26
C ASN A 98 -12.47 -3.87 -0.57
N TRP A 99 -12.09 -5.01 0.03
CA TRP A 99 -10.84 -5.69 -0.25
C TRP A 99 -10.80 -6.27 -1.67
N GLN A 100 -11.95 -6.75 -2.16
CA GLN A 100 -12.06 -7.20 -3.55
C GLN A 100 -11.82 -6.04 -4.52
N LEU A 101 -12.51 -4.91 -4.32
CA LEU A 101 -12.34 -3.70 -5.13
C LEU A 101 -10.89 -3.20 -5.09
N MET A 102 -10.28 -3.19 -3.90
CA MET A 102 -8.87 -2.83 -3.76
C MET A 102 -7.94 -3.78 -4.51
N THR A 103 -8.22 -5.07 -4.49
CA THR A 103 -7.44 -6.06 -5.24
C THR A 103 -7.56 -5.83 -6.74
N GLU A 104 -8.75 -5.49 -7.24
CA GLU A 104 -8.97 -5.13 -8.65
C GLU A 104 -8.15 -3.90 -9.06
N GLN A 105 -8.15 -2.84 -8.23
CA GLN A 105 -7.33 -1.65 -8.46
C GLN A 105 -5.83 -1.96 -8.45
N LEU A 106 -5.35 -2.80 -7.53
CA LEU A 106 -3.94 -3.19 -7.48
C LEU A 106 -3.53 -4.06 -8.68
N ASN A 107 -4.41 -4.95 -9.14
CA ASN A 107 -4.16 -5.79 -10.31
C ASN A 107 -4.00 -4.97 -11.59
N ALA A 108 -4.71 -3.84 -11.72
CA ALA A 108 -4.53 -2.90 -12.83
C ALA A 108 -3.11 -2.30 -12.88
N HIS A 109 -2.37 -2.38 -11.78
CA HIS A 109 -0.97 -2.01 -11.66
C HIS A 109 -0.04 -3.22 -11.53
N ASP A 110 -0.45 -4.42 -11.95
CA ASP A 110 0.30 -5.69 -11.79
C ASP A 110 0.73 -6.02 -10.35
N ILE A 111 0.00 -5.50 -9.36
CA ILE A 111 0.22 -5.81 -7.95
C ILE A 111 -0.85 -6.78 -7.49
N HIS A 112 -0.41 -7.97 -7.11
CA HIS A 112 -1.29 -9.03 -6.66
C HIS A 112 -1.11 -9.25 -5.16
N VAL A 113 -2.21 -9.29 -4.42
CA VAL A 113 -2.19 -9.52 -2.96
C VAL A 113 -3.00 -10.76 -2.61
N GLU A 114 -2.37 -11.69 -1.89
CA GLU A 114 -3.01 -12.91 -1.41
C GLU A 114 -2.77 -13.10 0.08
N THR A 115 -3.73 -13.71 0.78
CA THR A 115 -3.57 -14.10 2.19
C THR A 115 -2.99 -15.49 2.26
N ILE A 116 -1.96 -15.70 3.07
CA ILE A 116 -1.36 -17.02 3.26
C ILE A 116 -1.94 -17.66 4.53
N PRO A 117 -2.52 -18.88 4.46
CA PRO A 117 -3.14 -19.55 5.59
C PRO A 117 -2.10 -20.20 6.52
N THR A 118 -1.20 -19.38 7.08
CA THR A 118 -0.16 -19.81 8.01
C THR A 118 -0.15 -18.93 9.27
N LYS A 119 0.62 -19.36 10.29
CA LYS A 119 0.91 -18.52 11.45
C LYS A 119 1.58 -17.22 11.00
N ASP A 120 1.31 -16.14 11.72
CA ASP A 120 1.89 -14.84 11.39
C ASP A 120 3.42 -14.89 11.46
N LEU A 121 4.07 -14.08 10.63
CA LEU A 121 5.52 -14.06 10.53
C LEU A 121 6.11 -12.93 11.39
N PRO A 122 7.26 -13.16 12.06
CA PRO A 122 7.90 -12.12 12.85
C PRO A 122 8.44 -10.98 11.96
N SER A 123 8.81 -11.30 10.71
CA SER A 123 9.46 -10.39 9.77
C SER A 123 9.01 -10.65 8.33
N SER A 124 9.34 -9.71 7.43
CA SER A 124 9.06 -9.85 6.00
C SER A 124 10.09 -10.74 5.30
N ILE A 125 9.64 -11.58 4.37
CA ILE A 125 10.49 -12.31 3.43
C ILE A 125 10.33 -11.66 2.06
N LYS A 126 11.42 -11.37 1.36
CA LYS A 126 11.40 -10.70 0.06
C LYS A 126 12.23 -11.47 -0.95
N THR A 127 11.69 -11.67 -2.14
CA THR A 127 12.37 -12.30 -3.26
C THR A 127 12.22 -11.46 -4.53
N LYS A 128 13.22 -11.55 -5.40
CA LYS A 128 13.25 -10.91 -6.72
C LYS A 128 13.67 -11.98 -7.73
N THR A 129 12.81 -12.25 -8.70
CA THR A 129 13.08 -13.25 -9.75
C THR A 129 12.97 -12.56 -11.10
N LYS A 130 13.85 -12.89 -12.04
CA LYS A 130 13.74 -12.40 -13.42
C LYS A 130 12.54 -13.08 -14.08
N LEU A 131 11.74 -12.33 -14.84
CA LEU A 131 10.70 -12.93 -15.68
C LEU A 131 11.40 -13.64 -16.83
N GLU A 132 11.07 -14.92 -17.04
CA GLU A 132 11.49 -15.65 -18.24
C GLU A 132 10.64 -15.17 -19.43
N ASP A 133 11.26 -15.04 -20.60
CA ASP A 133 10.64 -14.54 -21.84
C ASP A 133 9.59 -15.51 -22.41
#